data_AF-A0A7X7LYH4-F1
#
_entry.id   AF-A0A7X7LYH4-F1
#
_cell.length_a   1.000
_cell.length_b   1.000
_cell.length_c   1.000
_cell.angle_alpha   90.00
_cell.angle_beta   90.00
_cell.angle_gamma   90.00
#
_symmetry.space_group_name_H-M   'P 1'
#
loop_
_entity.id
_entity.type
_entity.pdbx_description
1 polymer ?
#
loop_
_entity_poly.entity_id
_entity_poly.type
_entity_poly.pdbx_seq_one_letter_code
_entity_poly.pdbx_strand_id
1 'polypeptide(L)'
;MALPFFGRKPPPDSARKPHEYLDDPDPQSPAAEADAFADFAVKSQLMQFAEMVQVQEVSAGIDARAEDAAMAWAAGDAAAAERVLREALADPATAASDGLWRMLLDLHRLSGARLRFEELALDFATRFECSPPPWDDLSGAPATPRGEAVPLLALAGRLSSELAAQLQQIELIARKGGAVRIDLARVRDAAAAACTLLRQAITDMRAKRIKVWLLNGGELAEALGKRVRPGEATAPDTWLLLLELMQAGGDEARFEELALDYAITFELSPPSWEAGRQTPEALNAVAGGQAAAIEPGGEAFRLEGELFGAGSDAMRRMLAYAADRERAVIDCERLRRVDFVCAGSLLNELAKLQATGRRATLIKLNALVDVLLRVMGIAEVASLSRRA
;
A
#
# COMPACT_ATOMS: atom_id res chain seq x y z
N MET A 1 -14.80 79.78 -12.67
CA MET A 1 -15.34 78.86 -13.69
C MET A 1 -14.23 77.91 -14.15
N ALA A 2 -14.63 76.75 -14.66
CA ALA A 2 -13.85 75.55 -14.93
C ALA A 2 -12.64 75.68 -15.89
N LEU A 3 -11.62 74.82 -15.63
CA LEU A 3 -10.80 73.92 -16.48
C LEU A 3 -10.51 74.26 -17.98
N PRO A 4 -9.55 73.60 -18.69
CA PRO A 4 -8.35 72.80 -18.33
C PRO A 4 -7.10 73.23 -19.16
N PHE A 5 -5.98 72.47 -19.20
CA PHE A 5 -5.28 72.03 -20.43
C PHE A 5 -3.96 71.26 -20.16
N PHE A 6 -3.66 70.33 -21.07
CA PHE A 6 -2.63 69.28 -21.13
C PHE A 6 -1.15 69.73 -21.14
N GLY A 7 -0.24 68.83 -20.70
CA GLY A 7 1.20 68.87 -21.04
C GLY A 7 1.83 67.47 -21.05
N ARG A 8 2.41 67.05 -22.19
CA ARG A 8 3.05 65.76 -22.48
C ARG A 8 4.59 65.91 -22.64
N LYS A 9 5.37 65.05 -21.94
CA LYS A 9 6.59 64.25 -22.34
C LYS A 9 7.92 64.95 -22.79
N PRO A 10 9.10 64.26 -22.84
CA PRO A 10 9.97 63.63 -21.80
C PRO A 10 11.52 63.94 -22.03
N PRO A 11 12.50 63.01 -21.80
CA PRO A 11 13.50 62.87 -20.71
C PRO A 11 14.97 63.13 -21.23
N PRO A 12 16.11 62.58 -20.74
CA PRO A 12 16.43 61.67 -19.61
C PRO A 12 17.62 62.08 -18.71
N ASP A 13 17.83 61.38 -17.57
CA ASP A 13 19.20 61.01 -17.15
C ASP A 13 19.22 59.89 -16.10
N SER A 14 20.42 59.39 -15.87
CA SER A 14 20.83 58.06 -15.45
C SER A 14 21.31 57.96 -14.00
N ALA A 15 21.11 56.77 -13.42
CA ALA A 15 21.92 56.04 -12.42
C ALA A 15 22.60 56.78 -11.24
N ARG A 16 22.24 56.43 -9.99
CA ARG A 16 23.01 55.58 -9.04
C ARG A 16 22.40 55.59 -7.61
N LYS A 17 22.46 54.42 -6.96
CA LYS A 17 22.01 53.99 -5.60
C LYS A 17 23.12 54.25 -4.52
N PRO A 18 23.02 53.77 -3.24
CA PRO A 18 21.93 53.69 -2.23
C PRO A 18 22.40 54.06 -0.78
N HIS A 19 21.46 54.07 0.19
CA HIS A 19 21.54 53.75 1.65
C HIS A 19 20.31 54.45 2.29
N GLU A 20 19.54 53.96 3.27
CA GLU A 20 19.44 52.76 4.10
C GLU A 20 18.21 53.04 5.01
N TYR A 21 17.30 52.11 5.25
CA TYR A 21 16.54 52.04 6.52
C TYR A 21 15.90 50.66 6.69
N LEU A 22 16.04 50.18 7.92
CA LEU A 22 15.62 48.89 8.48
C LEU A 22 14.09 48.75 8.52
N ASP A 23 13.58 47.52 8.38
CA ASP A 23 12.40 47.02 9.11
C ASP A 23 12.36 45.48 9.13
N ASP A 24 11.74 44.95 10.18
CA ASP A 24 11.79 43.62 10.83
C ASP A 24 11.65 42.33 9.98
N PRO A 25 12.15 41.17 10.49
CA PRO A 25 11.83 39.85 9.97
C PRO A 25 10.48 39.31 10.47
N ASP A 26 9.67 38.84 9.51
CA ASP A 26 8.42 38.07 9.65
C ASP A 26 8.66 36.72 10.38
N PRO A 27 7.76 36.21 11.24
CA PRO A 27 7.98 34.98 11.98
C PRO A 27 7.84 33.76 11.07
N GLN A 28 8.90 32.95 11.00
CA GLN A 28 8.95 31.71 10.24
C GLN A 28 7.94 30.68 10.76
N SER A 29 7.21 30.05 9.83
CA SER A 29 6.28 28.96 10.09
C SER A 29 6.98 27.73 10.71
N PRO A 30 6.46 27.16 11.82
CA PRO A 30 7.08 26.03 12.54
C PRO A 30 7.06 24.68 11.79
N ALA A 31 6.47 24.63 10.58
CA ALA A 31 6.42 23.41 9.77
C ALA A 31 7.74 23.12 9.01
N ALA A 32 8.51 24.16 8.66
CA ALA A 32 9.78 23.99 7.93
C ALA A 32 10.94 23.57 8.84
N GLU A 33 10.91 23.95 10.12
CA GLU A 33 11.92 23.56 11.11
C GLU A 33 11.76 22.10 11.55
N ALA A 34 10.54 21.55 11.58
CA ALA A 34 10.29 20.16 11.94
C ALA A 34 10.86 19.16 10.89
N ASP A 35 10.68 19.46 9.60
CA ASP A 35 11.26 18.65 8.52
C ASP A 35 12.79 18.76 8.47
N ALA A 36 13.35 19.95 8.69
CA ALA A 36 14.79 20.15 8.74
C ALA A 36 15.44 19.47 9.97
N PHE A 37 14.74 19.43 11.11
CA PHE A 37 15.20 18.75 12.32
C PHE A 37 15.15 17.23 12.18
N ALA A 38 14.14 16.68 11.49
CA ALA A 38 14.05 15.25 11.20
C ALA A 38 15.16 14.80 10.22
N ASP A 39 15.41 15.56 9.16
CA ASP A 39 16.47 15.26 8.19
C ASP A 39 17.88 15.42 8.80
N PHE A 40 18.06 16.38 9.71
CA PHE A 40 19.30 16.57 10.47
C PHE A 40 19.51 15.49 11.53
N ALA A 41 18.45 15.02 12.20
CA ALA A 41 18.54 13.92 13.17
C ALA A 41 18.93 12.59 12.48
N VAL A 42 18.34 12.28 11.33
CA VAL A 42 18.68 11.07 10.54
C VAL A 42 20.11 11.15 9.98
N LYS A 43 20.53 12.30 9.43
CA LYS A 43 21.90 12.48 8.93
C LYS A 43 22.95 12.53 10.05
N SER A 44 22.65 13.14 11.20
CA SER A 44 23.59 13.22 12.32
C SER A 44 23.78 11.88 13.02
N GLN A 45 22.72 11.06 13.12
CA GLN A 45 22.84 9.68 13.60
C GLN A 45 23.71 8.84 12.65
N LEU A 46 23.49 8.92 11.33
CA LEU A 46 24.32 8.21 10.34
C LEU A 46 25.80 8.66 10.32
N MET A 47 26.07 9.95 10.57
CA MET A 47 27.43 10.50 10.63
C MET A 47 28.15 10.19 11.96
N GLN A 48 27.45 10.13 13.09
CA GLN A 48 28.06 9.75 14.37
C GLN A 48 28.48 8.28 14.44
N PHE A 49 27.87 7.38 13.66
CA PHE A 49 28.32 5.99 13.51
C PHE A 49 29.57 5.83 12.64
N ALA A 50 29.94 6.83 11.83
CA ALA A 50 31.03 6.70 10.86
C ALA A 50 32.42 7.05 11.42
N GLU A 51 32.51 7.80 12.53
CA GLU A 51 33.79 8.41 12.95
C GLU A 51 34.36 7.96 14.30
N MET A 52 33.66 7.12 15.05
CA MET A 52 34.24 6.48 16.23
C MET A 52 33.64 5.09 16.41
N VAL A 53 34.34 4.05 15.96
CA VAL A 53 34.22 2.68 16.47
C VAL A 53 35.22 1.78 15.72
N GLN A 54 36.35 1.46 16.37
CA GLN A 54 36.97 0.16 16.20
C GLN A 54 36.24 -0.77 17.17
N VAL A 55 35.25 -1.52 16.69
CA VAL A 55 34.52 -2.50 17.49
C VAL A 55 34.60 -3.83 16.79
N GLN A 56 35.25 -4.74 17.48
CA GLN A 56 35.08 -6.17 17.31
C GLN A 56 33.69 -6.49 17.86
N GLU A 57 32.69 -6.49 16.98
CA GLU A 57 31.30 -6.55 17.37
C GLU A 57 30.88 -8.02 17.58
N VAL A 58 30.83 -8.42 18.84
CA VAL A 58 30.04 -9.57 19.30
C VAL A 58 28.76 -8.97 19.90
N SER A 59 27.92 -8.40 19.06
CA SER A 59 26.50 -8.23 19.36
C SER A 59 25.79 -9.46 18.79
N ALA A 60 24.74 -9.94 19.47
CA ALA A 60 23.83 -10.93 18.92
C ALA A 60 22.98 -10.28 17.80
N GLY A 61 23.66 -9.81 16.75
CA GLY A 61 23.09 -9.12 15.61
C GLY A 61 22.18 -10.06 14.84
N ILE A 62 21.07 -9.51 14.38
CA ILE A 62 20.32 -10.13 13.29
C ILE A 62 21.34 -10.34 12.17
N ASP A 63 21.44 -11.57 11.66
CA ASP A 63 22.37 -11.90 10.58
C ASP A 63 22.15 -10.93 9.42
N ALA A 64 23.19 -10.23 8.95
CA ALA A 64 23.07 -9.26 7.85
C ALA A 64 22.37 -9.88 6.62
N ARG A 65 22.54 -11.19 6.41
CA ARG A 65 21.84 -11.94 5.36
C ARG A 65 20.34 -12.09 5.61
N ALA A 66 19.92 -12.21 6.87
CA ALA A 66 18.52 -12.18 7.24
C ALA A 66 17.93 -10.78 6.96
N GLU A 67 18.65 -9.70 7.29
CA GLU A 67 18.19 -8.34 7.00
C GLU A 67 18.01 -8.12 5.49
N ASP A 68 19.01 -8.47 4.69
CA ASP A 68 18.96 -8.37 3.23
C ASP A 68 17.77 -9.15 2.65
N ALA A 69 17.51 -10.36 3.15
CA ALA A 69 16.39 -11.18 2.72
C ALA A 69 15.02 -10.59 3.13
N ALA A 70 14.92 -10.04 4.34
CA ALA A 70 13.72 -9.35 4.81
C ALA A 70 13.44 -8.09 3.99
N MET A 71 14.49 -7.32 3.65
CA MET A 71 14.38 -6.13 2.81
C MET A 71 13.96 -6.47 1.38
N ALA A 72 14.53 -7.53 0.79
CA ALA A 72 14.13 -8.02 -0.53
C ALA A 72 12.66 -8.49 -0.53
N TRP A 73 12.23 -9.22 0.51
CA TRP A 73 10.82 -9.60 0.67
C TRP A 73 9.92 -8.38 0.84
N ALA A 74 10.31 -7.41 1.67
CA ALA A 74 9.57 -6.16 1.88
C ALA A 74 9.47 -5.31 0.60
N ALA A 75 10.42 -5.42 -0.33
CA ALA A 75 10.35 -4.82 -1.66
C ALA A 75 9.47 -5.59 -2.65
N GLY A 76 9.11 -6.84 -2.33
CA GLY A 76 8.28 -7.71 -3.17
C GLY A 76 9.10 -8.57 -4.13
N ASP A 77 10.42 -8.66 -3.93
CA ASP A 77 11.31 -9.51 -4.69
C ASP A 77 11.56 -10.83 -3.96
N ALA A 78 10.61 -11.75 -4.12
CA ALA A 78 10.69 -13.09 -3.52
C ALA A 78 11.89 -13.89 -4.03
N ALA A 79 12.28 -13.69 -5.29
CA ALA A 79 13.39 -14.42 -5.89
C ALA A 79 14.73 -13.94 -5.33
N ALA A 80 14.90 -12.63 -5.13
CA ALA A 80 16.08 -12.09 -4.46
C ALA A 80 16.16 -12.54 -3.00
N ALA A 81 15.05 -12.52 -2.25
CA ALA A 81 15.02 -13.01 -0.86
C ALA A 81 15.42 -14.49 -0.78
N GLU A 82 14.89 -15.33 -1.66
CA GLU A 82 15.23 -16.76 -1.74
C GLU A 82 16.70 -16.98 -2.06
N ARG A 83 17.25 -16.20 -3.01
CA ARG A 83 18.66 -16.27 -3.40
C ARG A 83 19.58 -15.91 -2.22
N VAL A 84 19.31 -14.80 -1.54
CA VAL A 84 20.11 -14.36 -0.38
C VAL A 84 20.13 -15.42 0.71
N LEU A 85 18.97 -15.99 1.04
CA LEU A 85 18.85 -17.03 2.07
C LEU A 85 19.58 -18.32 1.67
N ARG A 86 19.47 -18.76 0.41
CA ARG A 86 20.22 -19.94 -0.05
C ARG A 86 21.73 -19.73 -0.06
N GLU A 87 22.18 -18.55 -0.52
CA GLU A 87 23.61 -18.19 -0.47
C GLU A 87 24.12 -18.20 0.98
N ALA A 88 23.34 -17.66 1.92
CA ALA A 88 23.69 -17.68 3.34
C ALA A 88 23.69 -19.09 3.95
N LEU A 89 22.79 -19.97 3.53
CA LEU A 89 22.78 -21.36 3.99
C LEU A 89 23.87 -22.24 3.35
N ALA A 90 24.44 -21.81 2.22
CA ALA A 90 25.57 -22.46 1.58
C ALA A 90 26.92 -22.08 2.23
N ASP A 91 27.01 -20.91 2.87
CA ASP A 91 28.22 -20.46 3.57
C ASP A 91 28.41 -21.25 4.89
N PRO A 92 29.52 -21.98 5.08
CA PRO A 92 29.79 -22.72 6.31
C PRO A 92 29.68 -21.91 7.61
N ALA A 93 29.91 -20.59 7.56
CA ALA A 93 29.81 -19.71 8.73
C ALA A 93 28.37 -19.54 9.23
N THR A 94 27.40 -19.48 8.31
CA THR A 94 25.98 -19.19 8.60
C THR A 94 25.07 -20.40 8.37
N ALA A 95 25.57 -21.48 7.78
CA ALA A 95 24.80 -22.66 7.41
C ALA A 95 24.10 -23.37 8.59
N ALA A 96 24.58 -23.21 9.82
CA ALA A 96 23.96 -23.77 11.02
C ALA A 96 22.91 -22.86 11.68
N SER A 97 22.61 -21.69 11.10
CA SER A 97 21.69 -20.71 11.68
C SER A 97 20.24 -21.15 11.57
N ASP A 98 19.65 -21.62 12.67
CA ASP A 98 18.21 -21.97 12.76
C ASP A 98 17.30 -20.83 12.26
N GLY A 99 17.69 -19.58 12.53
CA GLY A 99 16.95 -18.40 12.08
C GLY A 99 16.82 -18.30 10.55
N LEU A 100 17.92 -18.51 9.81
CA LEU A 100 17.93 -18.47 8.34
C LEU A 100 17.14 -19.63 7.72
N TRP A 101 17.26 -20.82 8.30
CA TRP A 101 16.48 -21.99 7.89
C TRP A 101 14.97 -21.76 8.03
N ARG A 102 14.55 -21.28 9.20
CA ARG A 102 13.14 -20.95 9.45
C ARG A 102 12.63 -19.84 8.54
N MET A 103 13.48 -18.87 8.23
CA MET A 103 13.17 -17.77 7.31
C MET A 103 12.94 -18.25 5.88
N LEU A 104 13.75 -19.19 5.40
CA LEU A 104 13.58 -19.77 4.06
C LEU A 104 12.36 -20.71 3.99
N LEU A 105 12.10 -21.48 5.05
CA LEU A 105 10.88 -22.28 5.18
C LEU A 105 9.62 -21.41 5.13
N ASP A 106 9.60 -20.30 5.89
CA ASP A 106 8.50 -19.34 5.86
C ASP A 106 8.36 -18.67 4.48
N LEU A 107 9.46 -18.33 3.81
CA LEU A 107 9.42 -17.81 2.44
C LEU A 107 8.72 -18.77 1.47
N HIS A 108 8.99 -20.08 1.58
CA HIS A 108 8.34 -21.07 0.72
C HIS A 108 6.84 -21.22 1.03
N ARG A 109 6.44 -21.15 2.31
CA ARG A 109 5.02 -21.11 2.70
C ARG A 109 4.31 -19.87 2.16
N LEU A 110 4.97 -18.71 2.22
CA LEU A 110 4.43 -17.41 1.77
C LEU A 110 4.39 -17.26 0.24
N SER A 111 5.20 -18.03 -0.49
CA SER A 111 5.22 -18.09 -1.96
C SER A 111 4.45 -19.26 -2.55
N GLY A 112 3.96 -20.20 -1.73
CA GLY A 112 3.21 -21.38 -2.17
C GLY A 112 4.11 -22.45 -2.82
N ALA A 113 5.43 -22.37 -2.59
CA ALA A 113 6.42 -23.26 -3.20
C ALA A 113 6.54 -24.59 -2.44
N ARG A 114 5.45 -25.38 -2.43
CA ARG A 114 5.35 -26.63 -1.64
C ARG A 114 6.50 -27.61 -1.87
N LEU A 115 6.86 -27.88 -3.13
CA LEU A 115 7.94 -28.83 -3.44
C LEU A 115 9.28 -28.37 -2.87
N ARG A 116 9.60 -27.08 -3.00
CA ARG A 116 10.83 -26.49 -2.45
C ARG A 116 10.84 -26.52 -0.92
N PHE A 117 9.67 -26.33 -0.29
CA PHE A 117 9.52 -26.49 1.15
C PHE A 117 9.79 -27.92 1.61
N GLU A 118 9.21 -28.90 0.92
CA GLU A 118 9.37 -30.32 1.28
C GLU A 118 10.84 -30.76 1.16
N GLU A 119 11.55 -30.33 0.12
CA GLU A 119 13.00 -30.53 -0.03
C GLU A 119 13.78 -29.90 1.12
N LEU A 120 13.54 -28.62 1.41
CA LEU A 120 14.23 -27.90 2.48
C LEU A 120 13.90 -28.46 3.87
N ALA A 121 12.68 -28.92 4.10
CA ALA A 121 12.25 -29.51 5.36
C ALA A 121 12.97 -30.84 5.64
N LEU A 122 13.28 -31.63 4.60
CA LEU A 122 14.07 -32.85 4.71
C LEU A 122 15.52 -32.53 5.11
N ASP A 123 16.12 -31.53 4.47
CA ASP A 123 17.47 -31.08 4.80
C ASP A 123 17.54 -30.50 6.22
N PHE A 124 16.53 -29.72 6.62
CA PHE A 124 16.38 -29.19 7.97
C PHE A 124 16.30 -30.32 9.01
N ALA A 125 15.44 -31.31 8.78
CA ALA A 125 15.28 -32.46 9.68
C ALA A 125 16.58 -33.26 9.84
N THR A 126 17.31 -33.45 8.73
CA THR A 126 18.61 -34.14 8.74
C THR A 126 19.65 -33.37 9.53
N ARG A 127 19.61 -32.03 9.45
CA ARG A 127 20.64 -31.17 10.05
C ARG A 127 20.41 -30.87 11.53
N PHE A 128 19.17 -30.67 11.93
CA PHE A 128 18.80 -30.29 13.30
C PHE A 128 18.27 -31.47 14.13
N GLU A 129 18.16 -32.67 13.54
CA GLU A 129 17.64 -33.89 14.17
C GLU A 129 16.27 -33.69 14.84
N CYS A 130 15.47 -32.76 14.31
CA CYS A 130 14.17 -32.39 14.84
C CYS A 130 13.10 -32.43 13.73
N SER A 131 11.84 -32.58 14.13
CA SER A 131 10.74 -32.56 13.18
C SER A 131 10.65 -31.18 12.52
N PRO A 132 10.60 -31.09 11.19
CA PRO A 132 10.45 -29.82 10.52
C PRO A 132 9.05 -29.24 10.82
N PRO A 133 8.90 -27.91 10.73
CA PRO A 133 7.59 -27.29 10.80
C PRO A 133 6.62 -27.87 9.75
N PRO A 134 5.31 -28.02 10.04
CA PRO A 134 4.36 -28.59 9.09
C PRO A 134 4.16 -27.69 7.87
N TRP A 135 3.76 -28.25 6.73
CA TRP A 135 3.36 -27.40 5.59
C TRP A 135 2.03 -26.72 5.87
N ASP A 136 2.05 -25.38 5.88
CA ASP A 136 0.87 -24.52 5.91
C ASP A 136 0.96 -23.56 4.73
N ASP A 137 -0.06 -23.53 3.86
CA ASP A 137 -0.09 -22.62 2.71
C ASP A 137 -0.48 -21.21 3.16
N LEU A 138 0.48 -20.29 3.07
CA LEU A 138 0.35 -18.87 3.42
C LEU A 138 0.48 -17.97 2.18
N SER A 139 0.40 -18.54 0.97
CA SER A 139 0.58 -17.82 -0.29
C SER A 139 -0.56 -16.88 -0.66
N GLY A 140 -1.62 -16.83 0.16
CA GLY A 140 -2.78 -15.97 -0.07
C GLY A 140 -3.89 -16.63 -0.87
N ALA A 141 -3.80 -17.92 -1.19
CA ALA A 141 -4.97 -18.68 -1.58
C ALA A 141 -5.81 -18.96 -0.32
N PRO A 142 -7.03 -18.39 -0.17
CA PRO A 142 -7.92 -18.88 0.86
C PRO A 142 -8.17 -20.36 0.59
N ALA A 143 -8.05 -21.20 1.62
CA ALA A 143 -8.81 -22.44 1.66
C ALA A 143 -10.29 -22.02 1.60
N THR A 144 -10.84 -21.99 0.40
CA THR A 144 -12.24 -21.60 0.19
C THR A 144 -13.10 -22.72 0.77
N PRO A 145 -14.11 -22.41 1.60
CA PRO A 145 -15.28 -23.27 1.62
C PRO A 145 -15.86 -23.21 0.20
N ARG A 146 -16.05 -24.37 -0.44
CA ARG A 146 -16.60 -24.54 -1.79
C ARG A 146 -17.82 -23.63 -2.02
N GLY A 147 -17.59 -22.49 -2.67
CA GLY A 147 -18.57 -21.69 -3.38
C GLY A 147 -17.91 -21.27 -4.69
N GLU A 148 -18.63 -21.33 -5.81
CA GLU A 148 -18.10 -21.01 -7.15
C GLU A 148 -17.25 -19.73 -7.10
N ALA A 149 -15.94 -19.87 -7.34
CA ALA A 149 -15.02 -18.76 -7.30
C ALA A 149 -15.37 -17.79 -8.44
N VAL A 150 -15.85 -16.59 -8.08
CA VAL A 150 -16.09 -15.52 -9.06
C VAL A 150 -14.76 -15.20 -9.75
N PRO A 151 -14.68 -15.26 -11.09
CA PRO A 151 -13.43 -15.06 -11.82
C PRO A 151 -12.87 -13.66 -11.57
N LEU A 152 -11.57 -13.60 -11.29
CA LEU A 152 -10.80 -12.36 -11.09
C LEU A 152 -9.89 -12.13 -12.29
N LEU A 153 -9.99 -10.95 -12.90
CA LEU A 153 -9.15 -10.55 -14.03
C LEU A 153 -8.49 -9.22 -13.72
N ALA A 154 -7.15 -9.20 -13.79
CA ALA A 154 -6.38 -7.98 -13.55
C ALA A 154 -6.13 -7.23 -14.86
N LEU A 155 -6.33 -5.92 -14.81
CA LEU A 155 -5.83 -4.98 -15.81
C LEU A 155 -4.54 -4.34 -15.28
N ALA A 156 -3.61 -4.03 -16.18
CA ALA A 156 -2.31 -3.50 -15.80
C ALA A 156 -1.78 -2.49 -16.80
N GLY A 157 -0.91 -1.59 -16.31
CA GLY A 157 -0.24 -0.57 -17.11
C GLY A 157 -1.13 0.63 -17.41
N ARG A 158 -0.91 1.23 -18.58
CA ARG A 158 -1.71 2.35 -19.07
C ARG A 158 -2.78 1.82 -20.01
N LEU A 159 -4.05 2.06 -19.69
CA LEU A 159 -5.16 1.58 -20.53
C LEU A 159 -5.25 2.41 -21.82
N SER A 160 -5.38 1.74 -22.94
CA SER A 160 -5.39 2.32 -24.29
C SER A 160 -6.44 1.63 -25.18
N SER A 161 -6.49 1.98 -26.46
CA SER A 161 -7.42 1.37 -27.44
C SER A 161 -7.28 -0.15 -27.55
N GLU A 162 -6.11 -0.68 -27.22
CA GLU A 162 -5.80 -2.12 -27.28
C GLU A 162 -6.53 -2.92 -26.18
N LEU A 163 -7.15 -2.24 -25.20
CA LEU A 163 -7.96 -2.85 -24.14
C LEU A 163 -9.18 -3.62 -24.68
N ALA A 164 -9.67 -3.28 -25.89
CA ALA A 164 -10.88 -3.87 -26.46
C ALA A 164 -10.86 -5.41 -26.51
N ALA A 165 -9.74 -6.02 -26.93
CA ALA A 165 -9.61 -7.48 -27.01
C ALA A 165 -9.64 -8.14 -25.62
N GLN A 166 -9.00 -7.51 -24.63
CA GLN A 166 -9.01 -8.00 -23.25
C GLN A 166 -10.42 -7.92 -22.63
N LEU A 167 -11.17 -6.85 -22.90
CA LEU A 167 -12.55 -6.71 -22.42
C LEU A 167 -13.49 -7.76 -23.03
N GLN A 168 -13.32 -8.10 -24.31
CA GLN A 168 -14.09 -9.18 -24.94
C GLN A 168 -13.82 -10.53 -24.28
N GLN A 169 -12.55 -10.81 -23.91
CA GLN A 169 -12.19 -12.03 -23.19
C GLN A 169 -12.78 -12.05 -21.78
N ILE A 170 -12.71 -10.91 -21.05
CA ILE A 170 -13.34 -10.74 -19.73
C ILE A 170 -14.83 -11.03 -19.81
N GLU A 171 -15.52 -10.46 -20.81
CA GLU A 171 -16.95 -10.66 -20.99
C GLU A 171 -17.31 -12.13 -21.26
N LEU A 172 -16.53 -12.83 -22.09
CA LEU A 172 -16.75 -14.26 -22.39
C LEU A 172 -16.63 -15.12 -21.12
N ILE A 173 -15.66 -14.81 -20.26
CA ILE A 173 -15.44 -15.50 -18.99
C ILE A 173 -16.58 -15.18 -18.00
N ALA A 174 -16.95 -13.91 -17.90
CA ALA A 174 -17.99 -13.43 -17.02
C ALA A 174 -19.37 -14.03 -17.34
N ARG A 175 -19.66 -14.26 -18.63
CA ARG A 175 -20.91 -14.92 -19.08
C ARG A 175 -21.05 -16.34 -18.55
N LYS A 176 -19.96 -17.09 -18.36
CA LYS A 176 -20.02 -18.47 -17.86
C LYS A 176 -20.37 -18.53 -16.37
N GLY A 177 -19.87 -17.59 -15.57
CA GLY A 177 -20.07 -17.56 -14.11
C GLY A 177 -21.16 -16.59 -13.63
N GLY A 178 -21.77 -15.81 -14.53
CA GLY A 178 -22.77 -14.78 -14.19
C GLY A 178 -22.22 -13.61 -13.36
N ALA A 179 -20.91 -13.58 -13.11
CA ALA A 179 -20.26 -12.57 -12.30
C ALA A 179 -18.77 -12.48 -12.62
N VAL A 180 -18.18 -11.29 -12.41
CA VAL A 180 -16.75 -11.05 -12.63
C VAL A 180 -16.20 -9.97 -11.71
N ARG A 181 -14.95 -10.16 -11.31
CA ARG A 181 -14.14 -9.19 -10.57
C ARG A 181 -13.03 -8.67 -11.47
N ILE A 182 -12.89 -7.35 -11.56
CA ILE A 182 -11.86 -6.70 -12.35
C ILE A 182 -10.93 -5.95 -11.38
N ASP A 183 -9.67 -6.37 -11.32
CA ASP A 183 -8.65 -5.72 -10.49
C ASP A 183 -7.92 -4.63 -11.28
N LEU A 184 -7.88 -3.42 -10.72
CA LEU A 184 -7.25 -2.24 -11.28
C LEU A 184 -5.97 -1.83 -10.54
N ALA A 185 -5.48 -2.64 -9.60
CA ALA A 185 -4.34 -2.31 -8.74
C ALA A 185 -3.05 -1.92 -9.50
N ARG A 186 -2.86 -2.44 -10.72
CA ARG A 186 -1.69 -2.18 -11.57
C ARG A 186 -1.95 -1.15 -12.66
N VAL A 187 -3.11 -0.49 -12.66
CA VAL A 187 -3.49 0.52 -13.64
C VAL A 187 -3.12 1.90 -13.13
N ARG A 188 -2.27 2.62 -13.87
CA ARG A 188 -1.77 3.94 -13.44
C ARG A 188 -2.40 5.12 -14.20
N ASP A 189 -2.92 4.90 -15.40
CA ASP A 189 -3.57 5.92 -16.23
C ASP A 189 -4.43 5.23 -17.30
N ALA A 190 -5.38 5.97 -17.89
CA ALA A 190 -6.20 5.50 -19.01
C ALA A 190 -6.40 6.58 -20.07
N ALA A 191 -6.24 6.23 -21.34
CA ALA A 191 -6.60 7.10 -22.45
C ALA A 191 -8.12 7.31 -22.51
N ALA A 192 -8.59 8.42 -23.10
CA ALA A 192 -10.03 8.72 -23.19
C ALA A 192 -10.80 7.60 -23.91
N ALA A 193 -10.23 7.06 -25.00
CA ALA A 193 -10.81 5.92 -25.72
C ALA A 193 -10.94 4.67 -24.83
N ALA A 194 -9.97 4.41 -23.95
CA ALA A 194 -10.02 3.28 -23.03
C ALA A 194 -11.09 3.47 -21.94
N CYS A 195 -11.33 4.71 -21.51
CA CYS A 195 -12.41 5.03 -20.57
C CYS A 195 -13.78 4.69 -21.18
N THR A 196 -14.01 5.11 -22.42
CA THR A 196 -15.22 4.77 -23.18
C THR A 196 -15.39 3.25 -23.33
N LEU A 197 -14.32 2.54 -23.73
CA LEU A 197 -14.35 1.08 -23.89
C LEU A 197 -14.70 0.35 -22.58
N LEU A 198 -14.05 0.72 -21.47
CA LEU A 198 -14.29 0.10 -20.16
C LEU A 198 -15.72 0.36 -19.68
N ARG A 199 -16.23 1.59 -19.80
CA ARG A 199 -17.61 1.92 -19.46
C ARG A 199 -18.63 1.14 -20.28
N GLN A 200 -18.41 1.04 -21.58
CA GLN A 200 -19.30 0.30 -22.47
C GLN A 200 -19.34 -1.17 -22.06
N ALA A 201 -18.17 -1.79 -21.82
CA ALA A 201 -18.10 -3.17 -21.38
C ALA A 201 -18.81 -3.43 -20.05
N ILE A 202 -18.65 -2.54 -19.05
CA ILE A 202 -19.37 -2.65 -17.76
C ILE A 202 -20.88 -2.56 -17.97
N THR A 203 -21.32 -1.60 -18.78
CA THR A 203 -22.75 -1.39 -19.09
C THR A 203 -23.34 -2.60 -19.80
N ASP A 204 -22.65 -3.14 -20.80
CA ASP A 204 -23.09 -4.31 -21.57
C ASP A 204 -23.15 -5.58 -20.71
N MET A 205 -22.18 -5.77 -19.81
CA MET A 205 -22.20 -6.88 -18.85
C MET A 205 -23.40 -6.78 -17.90
N ARG A 206 -23.65 -5.59 -17.34
CA ARG A 206 -24.79 -5.36 -16.44
C ARG A 206 -26.13 -5.55 -17.14
N ALA A 207 -26.26 -5.10 -18.39
CA ALA A 207 -27.45 -5.33 -19.22
C ALA A 207 -27.72 -6.83 -19.42
N LYS A 208 -26.67 -7.65 -19.48
CA LYS A 208 -26.74 -9.12 -19.56
C LYS A 208 -26.90 -9.81 -18.19
N ARG A 209 -27.24 -9.06 -17.13
CA ARG A 209 -27.40 -9.54 -15.74
C ARG A 209 -26.13 -10.13 -15.13
N ILE A 210 -24.96 -9.79 -15.67
CA ILE A 210 -23.66 -10.18 -15.12
C ILE A 210 -23.30 -9.20 -14.01
N LYS A 211 -22.98 -9.72 -12.82
CA LYS A 211 -22.48 -8.89 -11.71
C LYS A 211 -21.02 -8.49 -11.99
N VAL A 212 -20.70 -7.20 -11.88
CA VAL A 212 -19.36 -6.67 -12.13
C VAL A 212 -18.89 -5.89 -10.92
N TRP A 213 -17.72 -6.25 -10.39
CA TRP A 213 -17.05 -5.52 -9.32
C TRP A 213 -15.70 -4.98 -9.79
N LEU A 214 -15.45 -3.68 -9.55
CA LEU A 214 -14.19 -3.02 -9.82
C LEU A 214 -13.37 -2.91 -8.52
N LEU A 215 -12.21 -3.53 -8.50
CA LEU A 215 -11.36 -3.66 -7.31
C LEU A 215 -10.14 -2.76 -7.46
N ASN A 216 -9.66 -2.21 -6.35
CA ASN A 216 -8.42 -1.41 -6.28
C ASN A 216 -8.34 -0.24 -7.29
N GLY A 217 -9.47 0.42 -7.56
CA GLY A 217 -9.58 1.49 -8.56
C GLY A 217 -9.08 2.88 -8.14
N GLY A 218 -8.63 3.06 -6.90
CA GLY A 218 -8.31 4.36 -6.32
C GLY A 218 -7.22 5.13 -7.08
N GLU A 219 -6.14 4.46 -7.48
CA GLU A 219 -5.06 5.12 -8.23
C GLU A 219 -5.50 5.58 -9.62
N LEU A 220 -6.30 4.77 -10.31
CA LEU A 220 -6.87 5.17 -11.60
C LEU A 220 -7.82 6.36 -11.41
N ALA A 221 -8.62 6.38 -10.34
CA ALA A 221 -9.49 7.50 -10.04
C ALA A 221 -8.71 8.81 -9.82
N GLU A 222 -7.61 8.78 -9.06
CA GLU A 222 -6.72 9.94 -8.88
C GLU A 222 -6.12 10.42 -10.21
N ALA A 223 -5.69 9.50 -11.06
CA ALA A 223 -5.12 9.85 -12.37
C ALA A 223 -6.15 10.50 -13.29
N LEU A 224 -7.38 9.98 -13.32
CA LEU A 224 -8.48 10.53 -14.12
C LEU A 224 -9.00 11.86 -13.56
N GLY A 225 -9.08 12.00 -12.23
CA GLY A 225 -9.50 13.22 -11.56
C GLY A 225 -8.66 14.44 -11.92
N LYS A 226 -7.34 14.26 -12.11
CA LYS A 226 -6.43 15.34 -12.54
C LYS A 226 -6.67 15.84 -13.98
N ARG A 227 -7.41 15.08 -14.79
CA ARG A 227 -7.66 15.36 -16.22
C ARG A 227 -9.03 15.96 -16.46
N VAL A 228 -9.95 15.72 -15.53
CA VAL A 228 -11.29 16.25 -15.52
C VAL A 228 -11.25 17.71 -15.04
N ARG A 229 -11.94 18.61 -15.75
CA ARG A 229 -11.97 20.04 -15.44
C ARG A 229 -13.40 20.56 -15.44
N PRO A 230 -13.94 20.95 -14.27
CA PRO A 230 -15.25 21.59 -14.20
C PRO A 230 -15.34 22.81 -15.12
N GLY A 231 -16.44 22.93 -15.85
CA GLY A 231 -16.67 23.99 -16.84
C GLY A 231 -16.08 23.72 -18.24
N GLU A 232 -15.26 22.68 -18.42
CA GLU A 232 -14.79 22.23 -19.74
C GLU A 232 -15.50 20.93 -20.13
N ALA A 233 -16.52 21.03 -20.99
CA ALA A 233 -17.34 19.90 -21.45
C ALA A 233 -16.60 18.94 -22.42
N THR A 234 -15.54 18.29 -21.94
CA THR A 234 -14.71 17.35 -22.70
C THR A 234 -14.67 15.98 -22.05
N ALA A 235 -14.55 14.93 -22.87
CA ALA A 235 -14.42 13.54 -22.45
C ALA A 235 -15.47 13.06 -21.42
N PRO A 236 -16.78 13.12 -21.74
CA PRO A 236 -17.86 12.77 -20.79
C PRO A 236 -17.74 11.34 -20.23
N ASP A 237 -17.24 10.38 -21.00
CA ASP A 237 -17.02 9.01 -20.51
C ASP A 237 -15.92 8.91 -19.45
N THR A 238 -14.94 9.82 -19.46
CA THR A 238 -13.91 9.86 -18.41
C THR A 238 -14.52 10.31 -17.08
N TRP A 239 -15.41 11.31 -17.11
CA TRP A 239 -16.17 11.73 -15.93
C TRP A 239 -17.07 10.61 -15.40
N LEU A 240 -17.83 9.97 -16.29
CA LEU A 240 -18.73 8.88 -15.90
C LEU A 240 -17.98 7.65 -15.38
N LEU A 241 -16.79 7.35 -15.92
CA LEU A 241 -15.93 6.29 -15.38
C LEU A 241 -15.42 6.66 -13.99
N LEU A 242 -15.05 7.92 -13.76
CA LEU A 242 -14.60 8.38 -12.44
C LEU A 242 -15.73 8.26 -11.40
N LEU A 243 -16.96 8.64 -11.74
CA LEU A 243 -18.14 8.41 -10.90
C LEU A 243 -18.37 6.92 -10.62
N GLU A 244 -18.20 6.06 -11.62
CA GLU A 244 -18.29 4.59 -11.46
C GLU A 244 -17.21 4.04 -10.50
N LEU A 245 -16.00 4.61 -10.52
CA LEU A 245 -14.92 4.24 -9.60
C LEU A 245 -15.20 4.71 -8.16
N MET A 246 -15.77 5.91 -7.96
CA MET A 246 -16.18 6.38 -6.63
C MET A 246 -17.33 5.53 -6.08
N GLN A 247 -18.32 5.21 -6.92
CA GLN A 247 -19.43 4.31 -6.60
C GLN A 247 -18.96 2.91 -6.21
N ALA A 248 -17.97 2.37 -6.91
CA ALA A 248 -17.36 1.08 -6.59
C ALA A 248 -16.53 1.15 -5.30
N GLY A 249 -15.80 2.25 -5.08
CA GLY A 249 -14.94 2.45 -3.91
C GLY A 249 -15.66 2.86 -2.62
N GLY A 250 -16.94 3.26 -2.69
CA GLY A 250 -17.70 3.69 -1.52
C GLY A 250 -17.45 5.13 -1.07
N ASP A 251 -16.80 5.96 -1.91
CA ASP A 251 -16.53 7.37 -1.62
C ASP A 251 -17.72 8.26 -2.05
N GLU A 252 -18.79 8.26 -1.25
CA GLU A 252 -20.03 8.99 -1.53
C GLU A 252 -19.81 10.51 -1.56
N ALA A 253 -18.99 11.04 -0.66
CA ALA A 253 -18.73 12.47 -0.58
C ALA A 253 -18.10 13.01 -1.87
N ARG A 254 -17.06 12.32 -2.36
CA ARG A 254 -16.38 12.70 -3.60
C ARG A 254 -17.21 12.39 -4.85
N PHE A 255 -18.06 11.36 -4.79
CA PHE A 255 -19.04 11.09 -5.85
C PHE A 255 -20.01 12.26 -6.02
N GLU A 256 -20.62 12.75 -4.93
CA GLU A 256 -21.61 13.83 -4.97
C GLU A 256 -20.99 15.15 -5.48
N GLU A 257 -19.78 15.48 -5.04
CA GLU A 257 -19.04 16.65 -5.53
C GLU A 257 -18.80 16.56 -7.05
N LEU A 258 -18.27 15.43 -7.52
CA LEU A 258 -18.02 15.20 -8.94
C LEU A 258 -19.33 15.16 -9.77
N ALA A 259 -20.41 14.64 -9.20
CA ALA A 259 -21.72 14.58 -9.84
C ALA A 259 -22.30 15.98 -10.04
N LEU A 260 -22.15 16.87 -9.05
CA LEU A 260 -22.53 18.28 -9.15
C LEU A 260 -21.74 18.98 -10.26
N ASP A 261 -20.41 18.81 -10.27
CA ASP A 261 -19.54 19.39 -11.30
C ASP A 261 -19.89 18.86 -12.70
N TYR A 262 -20.22 17.58 -12.81
CA TYR A 262 -20.69 16.98 -14.06
C TYR A 262 -22.01 17.59 -14.53
N ALA A 263 -22.97 17.75 -13.62
CA ALA A 263 -24.27 18.34 -13.93
C ALA A 263 -24.15 19.78 -14.43
N ILE A 264 -23.27 20.57 -13.81
CA ILE A 264 -22.98 21.94 -14.23
C ILE A 264 -22.25 21.96 -15.57
N THR A 265 -21.26 21.08 -15.76
CA THR A 265 -20.39 21.10 -16.94
C THR A 265 -21.09 20.62 -18.21
N PHE A 266 -21.94 19.60 -18.10
CA PHE A 266 -22.60 18.99 -19.26
C PHE A 266 -24.10 19.31 -19.37
N GLU A 267 -24.68 19.97 -18.38
CA GLU A 267 -26.14 20.22 -18.28
C GLU A 267 -26.97 18.92 -18.37
N LEU A 268 -26.38 17.80 -17.92
CA LEU A 268 -26.98 16.48 -17.90
C LEU A 268 -27.08 15.97 -16.49
N SER A 269 -28.15 15.25 -16.17
CA SER A 269 -28.26 14.59 -14.88
C SER A 269 -27.18 13.51 -14.74
N PRO A 270 -26.33 13.57 -13.71
CA PRO A 270 -25.36 12.52 -13.42
C PRO A 270 -26.09 11.24 -12.95
N PRO A 271 -25.41 10.08 -12.98
CA PRO A 271 -25.90 8.90 -12.26
C PRO A 271 -26.09 9.23 -10.77
N SER A 272 -27.12 8.65 -10.15
CA SER A 272 -27.35 8.77 -8.70
C SER A 272 -26.49 7.78 -7.93
N TRP A 273 -26.16 8.13 -6.69
CA TRP A 273 -25.53 7.20 -5.76
C TRP A 273 -26.46 6.01 -5.46
N GLU A 274 -25.92 4.79 -5.53
CA GLU A 274 -26.66 3.56 -5.23
C GLU A 274 -26.02 2.79 -4.06
N ALA A 275 -26.66 2.85 -2.89
CA ALA A 275 -26.28 2.02 -1.75
C ALA A 275 -26.41 0.52 -2.10
N GLY A 276 -25.33 -0.25 -1.89
CA GLY A 276 -25.24 -1.67 -2.25
C GLY A 276 -24.53 -1.97 -3.59
N ARG A 277 -24.16 -0.95 -4.37
CA ARG A 277 -23.31 -1.11 -5.58
C ARG A 277 -21.80 -1.03 -5.31
N GLN A 278 -21.41 -0.73 -4.08
CA GLN A 278 -20.01 -0.72 -3.65
C GLN A 278 -19.42 -2.13 -3.78
N THR A 279 -18.12 -2.21 -4.03
CA THR A 279 -17.43 -3.49 -3.96
C THR A 279 -17.33 -3.93 -2.51
N PRO A 280 -17.81 -5.14 -2.15
CA PRO A 280 -17.66 -5.65 -0.80
C PRO A 280 -16.18 -5.63 -0.40
N GLU A 281 -15.88 -5.13 0.81
CA GLU A 281 -14.50 -5.02 1.31
C GLU A 281 -13.74 -6.35 1.23
N ALA A 282 -14.42 -7.47 1.50
CA ALA A 282 -13.86 -8.80 1.37
C ALA A 282 -13.36 -9.11 -0.05
N LEU A 283 -14.01 -8.59 -1.10
CA LEU A 283 -13.57 -8.78 -2.48
C LEU A 283 -12.38 -7.90 -2.84
N ASN A 284 -12.26 -6.70 -2.27
CA ASN A 284 -11.07 -5.84 -2.41
C ASN A 284 -9.84 -6.51 -1.78
N ALA A 285 -9.99 -7.10 -0.59
CA ALA A 285 -8.92 -7.85 0.07
C ALA A 285 -8.46 -9.09 -0.73
N VAL A 286 -9.40 -9.82 -1.34
CA VAL A 286 -9.12 -11.07 -2.09
C VAL A 286 -8.41 -10.82 -3.43
N ALA A 287 -8.52 -9.63 -4.03
CA ALA A 287 -7.93 -9.37 -5.34
C ALA A 287 -6.54 -8.75 -5.32
N GLY A 288 -6.15 -8.09 -4.23
CA GLY A 288 -4.92 -7.30 -4.22
C GLY A 288 -3.84 -7.82 -3.29
N GLY A 289 -3.94 -9.02 -2.71
CA GLY A 289 -3.04 -9.37 -1.59
C GLY A 289 -3.05 -8.34 -0.46
N GLN A 290 -4.00 -7.39 -0.46
CA GLN A 290 -4.06 -6.27 0.47
C GLN A 290 -4.63 -6.76 1.77
N ALA A 291 -4.05 -6.25 2.85
CA ALA A 291 -4.35 -6.80 4.15
C ALA A 291 -5.83 -6.58 4.54
N ALA A 292 -6.51 -7.67 4.93
CA ALA A 292 -7.81 -7.59 5.56
C ALA A 292 -7.61 -7.39 7.06
N ALA A 293 -8.35 -6.44 7.63
CA ALA A 293 -8.53 -6.31 9.07
C ALA A 293 -9.86 -6.97 9.43
N ILE A 294 -9.81 -8.00 10.29
CA ILE A 294 -11.02 -8.62 10.83
C ILE A 294 -11.19 -8.09 12.25
N GLU A 295 -12.17 -7.20 12.41
CA GLU A 295 -12.62 -6.73 13.72
C GLU A 295 -13.08 -7.94 14.54
N PRO A 296 -12.52 -8.18 15.74
CA PRO A 296 -12.70 -9.46 16.39
C PRO A 296 -14.05 -9.58 17.09
N GLY A 297 -14.66 -10.76 16.99
CA GLY A 297 -15.58 -11.28 18.02
C GLY A 297 -14.85 -11.89 19.23
N GLY A 298 -13.59 -11.49 19.50
CA GLY A 298 -12.66 -12.07 20.49
C GLY A 298 -11.56 -11.12 20.97
N GLU A 299 -10.52 -11.62 21.67
CA GLU A 299 -9.50 -10.84 22.41
C GLU A 299 -8.35 -10.23 21.57
N ALA A 300 -8.20 -10.56 20.28
CA ALA A 300 -7.08 -10.11 19.44
C ALA A 300 -7.55 -9.61 18.06
N PHE A 301 -6.98 -8.49 17.60
CA PHE A 301 -7.24 -7.92 16.28
C PHE A 301 -6.42 -8.65 15.21
N ARG A 302 -7.04 -9.11 14.12
CA ARG A 302 -6.33 -9.92 13.13
C ARG A 302 -5.92 -9.11 11.91
N LEU A 303 -4.65 -9.25 11.53
CA LEU A 303 -4.10 -8.80 10.26
C LEU A 303 -3.84 -10.00 9.35
N GLU A 304 -4.44 -9.99 8.16
CA GLU A 304 -4.25 -11.02 7.13
C GLU A 304 -3.76 -10.35 5.84
N GLY A 305 -2.93 -10.99 5.01
CA GLY A 305 -2.52 -10.45 3.70
C GLY A 305 -1.24 -9.61 3.75
N GLU A 306 -1.10 -8.61 2.88
CA GLU A 306 0.09 -7.76 2.74
C GLU A 306 -0.24 -6.29 3.05
N LEU A 307 0.61 -5.63 3.83
CA LEU A 307 0.49 -4.23 4.21
C LEU A 307 1.40 -3.37 3.33
N PHE A 308 0.84 -2.31 2.74
CA PHE A 308 1.51 -1.46 1.77
C PHE A 308 1.23 0.01 1.97
N GLY A 309 2.25 0.83 1.72
CA GLY A 309 2.15 2.28 1.70
C GLY A 309 1.89 2.90 3.08
N ALA A 310 1.94 4.23 3.13
CA ALA A 310 1.58 4.96 4.33
C ALA A 310 0.05 4.96 4.49
N GLY A 311 -0.45 4.51 5.65
CA GLY A 311 -1.86 4.67 5.99
C GLY A 311 -2.82 3.63 5.43
N SER A 312 -2.38 2.38 5.19
CA SER A 312 -3.29 1.29 4.82
C SER A 312 -4.50 1.19 5.75
N ASP A 313 -5.68 0.87 5.21
CA ASP A 313 -6.93 0.79 5.99
C ASP A 313 -6.84 -0.24 7.13
N ALA A 314 -6.13 -1.34 6.88
CA ALA A 314 -5.85 -2.35 7.91
C ALA A 314 -4.99 -1.79 9.04
N MET A 315 -3.97 -0.99 8.74
CA MET A 315 -3.15 -0.32 9.75
C MET A 315 -3.96 0.73 10.52
N ARG A 316 -4.78 1.55 9.84
CA ARG A 316 -5.64 2.53 10.50
C ARG A 316 -6.62 1.88 11.49
N ARG A 317 -7.28 0.79 11.09
CA ARG A 317 -8.18 0.02 11.96
C ARG A 317 -7.43 -0.63 13.13
N MET A 318 -6.25 -1.19 12.89
CA MET A 318 -5.40 -1.74 13.95
C MET A 318 -5.01 -0.68 14.99
N LEU A 319 -4.62 0.52 14.53
CA LEU A 319 -4.24 1.63 15.41
C LEU A 319 -5.44 2.15 16.20
N ALA A 320 -6.62 2.24 15.60
CA ALA A 320 -7.86 2.57 16.31
C ALA A 320 -8.18 1.53 17.40
N TYR A 321 -8.11 0.24 17.04
CA TYR A 321 -8.27 -0.85 18.01
C TYR A 321 -7.28 -0.76 19.18
N ALA A 322 -6.03 -0.38 18.89
CA ALA A 322 -4.98 -0.24 19.88
C ALA A 322 -5.12 1.03 20.74
N ALA A 323 -5.68 2.11 20.20
CA ALA A 323 -5.94 3.34 20.93
C ALA A 323 -7.02 3.16 22.03
N ASP A 324 -7.91 2.18 21.89
CA ASP A 324 -8.95 1.93 22.89
C ASP A 324 -8.50 1.00 24.03
N ARG A 325 -7.24 0.54 24.03
CA ARG A 325 -6.74 -0.49 24.95
C ARG A 325 -5.39 -0.13 25.53
N GLU A 326 -5.18 -0.42 26.82
CA GLU A 326 -3.85 -0.31 27.44
C GLU A 326 -2.87 -1.33 26.85
N ARG A 327 -3.36 -2.52 26.54
CA ARG A 327 -2.61 -3.60 25.89
C ARG A 327 -3.42 -4.18 24.75
N ALA A 328 -2.98 -3.92 23.53
CA ALA A 328 -3.60 -4.44 22.32
C ALA A 328 -2.82 -5.65 21.81
N VAL A 329 -3.52 -6.75 21.54
CA VAL A 329 -2.93 -7.94 20.90
C VAL A 329 -3.34 -7.96 19.44
N ILE A 330 -2.35 -8.07 18.55
CA ILE A 330 -2.52 -8.12 17.11
C ILE A 330 -2.04 -9.50 16.63
N ASP A 331 -2.97 -10.29 16.11
CA ASP A 331 -2.67 -11.59 15.50
C ASP A 331 -2.20 -11.40 14.05
N CYS A 332 -0.94 -11.75 13.80
CA CYS A 332 -0.28 -11.64 12.50
C CYS A 332 -0.05 -13.01 11.83
N GLU A 333 -0.76 -14.07 12.24
CA GLU A 333 -0.60 -15.42 11.70
C GLU A 333 -0.75 -15.48 10.17
N ARG A 334 -1.69 -14.69 9.64
CA ARG A 334 -1.99 -14.59 8.21
C ARG A 334 -1.38 -13.36 7.55
N LEU A 335 -0.60 -12.54 8.28
CA LEU A 335 0.15 -11.44 7.71
C LEU A 335 1.33 -11.99 6.93
N ARG A 336 1.35 -11.71 5.63
CA ARG A 336 2.30 -12.24 4.65
C ARG A 336 3.49 -11.33 4.46
N ARG A 337 3.24 -10.03 4.34
CA ARG A 337 4.28 -9.04 4.04
C ARG A 337 3.91 -7.67 4.58
N VAL A 338 4.92 -6.88 4.90
CA VAL A 338 4.82 -5.45 5.17
C VAL A 338 5.88 -4.79 4.30
N ASP A 339 5.52 -3.75 3.55
CA ASP A 339 6.52 -2.97 2.81
C ASP A 339 7.24 -1.96 3.71
N PHE A 340 8.35 -1.43 3.21
CA PHE A 340 9.20 -0.51 3.98
C PHE A 340 8.46 0.78 4.38
N VAL A 341 7.63 1.31 3.48
CA VAL A 341 6.86 2.54 3.71
C VAL A 341 5.83 2.34 4.83
N CYS A 342 5.11 1.21 4.80
CA CYS A 342 4.16 0.86 5.85
C CYS A 342 4.89 0.57 7.17
N ALA A 343 6.03 -0.10 7.16
CA ALA A 343 6.79 -0.38 8.38
C ALA A 343 7.27 0.91 9.05
N GLY A 344 7.79 1.87 8.28
CA GLY A 344 8.19 3.18 8.82
C GLY A 344 6.99 3.97 9.38
N SER A 345 5.85 3.95 8.69
CA SER A 345 4.61 4.57 9.19
C SER A 345 4.12 3.90 10.47
N LEU A 346 4.18 2.56 10.53
CA LEU A 346 3.78 1.76 11.68
C LEU A 346 4.64 2.07 12.91
N LEU A 347 5.96 2.22 12.75
CA LEU A 347 6.85 2.64 13.83
C LEU A 347 6.41 3.98 14.42
N ASN A 348 6.20 4.98 13.57
CA ASN A 348 5.83 6.34 13.99
C ASN A 348 4.50 6.34 14.77
N GLU A 349 3.51 5.59 14.30
CA GLU A 349 2.20 5.52 14.96
C GLU A 349 2.23 4.70 16.25
N LEU A 350 2.97 3.59 16.29
CA LEU A 350 3.15 2.80 17.52
C LEU A 350 3.94 3.57 18.58
N ALA A 351 4.94 4.37 18.19
CA ALA A 351 5.67 5.25 19.09
C ALA A 351 4.74 6.30 19.74
N LYS A 352 3.84 6.91 18.96
CA LYS A 352 2.81 7.83 19.49
C LYS A 352 1.89 7.12 20.48
N LEU A 353 1.43 5.90 20.17
CA LEU A 353 0.61 5.11 21.09
C LEU A 353 1.35 4.79 22.39
N GLN A 354 2.62 4.38 22.31
CA GLN A 354 3.46 4.11 23.48
C GLN A 354 3.65 5.34 24.36
N ALA A 355 3.82 6.52 23.77
CA ALA A 355 3.91 7.78 24.51
C ALA A 355 2.63 8.10 25.31
N THR A 356 1.46 7.58 24.88
CA THR A 356 0.20 7.68 25.64
C THR A 356 0.01 6.57 26.69
N GLY A 357 1.03 5.73 26.92
CA GLY A 357 1.00 4.63 27.90
C GLY A 357 0.38 3.33 27.38
N ARG A 358 0.00 3.27 26.10
CA ARG A 358 -0.62 2.09 25.47
C ARG A 358 0.44 1.23 24.80
N ARG A 359 0.29 -0.10 24.84
CA ARG A 359 1.26 -1.03 24.25
C ARG A 359 0.59 -1.96 23.26
N ALA A 360 1.23 -2.15 22.11
CA ALA A 360 0.84 -3.14 21.12
C ALA A 360 1.74 -4.38 21.23
N THR A 361 1.13 -5.56 21.08
CA THR A 361 1.82 -6.85 21.00
C THR A 361 1.44 -7.53 19.70
N LEU A 362 2.41 -7.68 18.80
CA LEU A 362 2.25 -8.39 17.53
C LEU A 362 2.68 -9.85 17.74
N ILE A 363 1.76 -10.78 17.54
CA ILE A 363 1.98 -12.21 17.76
C ILE A 363 1.94 -13.00 16.45
N LYS A 364 2.60 -14.17 16.44
CA LYS A 364 2.62 -15.12 15.30
C LYS A 364 3.16 -14.52 14.00
N LEU A 365 4.09 -13.58 14.11
CA LEU A 365 4.79 -13.02 12.96
C LEU A 365 5.52 -14.14 12.19
N ASN A 366 5.49 -14.06 10.87
CA ASN A 366 6.42 -14.85 10.05
C ASN A 366 7.84 -14.30 10.21
N ALA A 367 8.85 -15.13 9.95
CA ALA A 367 10.25 -14.77 10.19
C ALA A 367 10.71 -13.54 9.39
N LEU A 368 10.27 -13.38 8.14
CA LEU A 368 10.64 -12.25 7.27
C LEU A 368 10.11 -10.92 7.80
N VAL A 369 8.84 -10.89 8.21
CA VAL A 369 8.23 -9.69 8.79
C VAL A 369 8.82 -9.41 10.17
N ASP A 370 9.05 -10.41 11.03
CA ASP A 370 9.68 -10.17 12.34
C ASP A 370 11.06 -9.52 12.21
N VAL A 371 11.90 -10.02 11.29
CA VAL A 371 13.21 -9.42 11.01
C VAL A 371 13.06 -7.98 10.51
N LEU A 372 12.19 -7.73 9.52
CA LEU A 372 11.93 -6.39 9.02
C LEU A 372 11.51 -5.43 10.15
N LEU A 373 10.54 -5.80 10.99
CA LEU A 373 10.06 -4.94 12.06
C LEU A 373 11.16 -4.64 13.09
N ARG A 374 12.04 -5.61 13.38
CA ARG A 374 13.19 -5.39 14.26
C ARG A 374 14.22 -4.44 13.65
N VAL A 375 14.56 -4.62 12.37
CA VAL A 375 15.45 -3.72 11.62
C VAL A 375 14.91 -2.29 11.61
N MET A 376 13.59 -2.14 11.49
CA MET A 376 12.92 -0.85 11.56
C MET A 376 12.79 -0.27 12.98
N GLY A 377 13.30 -0.95 14.01
CA GLY A 377 13.24 -0.47 15.40
C GLY A 377 11.87 -0.60 16.08
N ILE A 378 10.91 -1.32 15.49
CA ILE A 378 9.56 -1.46 16.06
C ILE A 378 9.57 -2.27 17.36
N ALA A 379 10.59 -3.11 17.57
CA ALA A 379 10.78 -3.85 18.82
C ALA A 379 10.97 -2.93 20.05
N GLU A 380 11.36 -1.67 19.87
CA GLU A 380 11.52 -0.68 20.95
C GLU A 380 10.18 -0.11 21.44
N VAL A 381 9.17 -0.12 20.56
CA VAL A 381 7.87 0.52 20.80
C VAL A 381 6.71 -0.48 20.92
N ALA A 382 6.92 -1.73 20.50
CA ALA A 382 5.95 -2.80 20.55
C ALA A 382 6.60 -4.16 20.86
N SER A 383 5.82 -5.06 21.46
CA SER A 383 6.28 -6.44 21.72
C SER A 383 6.07 -7.31 20.49
N LEU A 384 7.13 -7.99 20.03
CA LEU A 384 7.11 -8.84 18.84
C LEU A 384 7.33 -10.31 19.20
N SER A 385 6.42 -11.18 18.77
CA SER A 385 6.55 -12.63 18.89
C SER A 385 6.39 -13.32 17.54
N ARG A 386 7.41 -14.12 17.18
CA ARG A 386 7.34 -15.02 16.02
C ARG A 386 6.37 -16.18 16.27
N ARG A 387 5.90 -16.78 15.18
CA ARG A 387 5.26 -18.10 15.21
C ARG A 387 6.28 -19.18 15.64
N ALA A 388 5.78 -20.21 16.30
CA ALA A 388 6.59 -21.35 16.77
C ALA A 388 7.14 -22.20 15.61
#